data_AF-A0A0H5NEW7-F1
#
_entry.id   AF-A0A0H5NEW7-F1
#
_cell.length_a   1.000
_cell.length_b   1.000
_cell.length_c   1.000
_cell.angle_alpha   90.00
_cell.angle_beta   90.00
_cell.angle_gamma   90.00
#
_symmetry.space_group_name_H-M   'P 1'
#
loop_
_entity.id
_entity.type
_entity.pdbx_description
1 polymer ?
#
loop_
_entity_poly.entity_id
_entity_poly.type
_entity_poly.pdbx_seq_one_letter_code
_entity_poly.pdbx_strand_id
1 'polypeptide(L)'
;MSVVPLHTPHWEPDENLVEAAIAGRVHHSHLTPHDRAWLVAHLTHRGVTTDTIAAWLGCSRRTVQMVRAEPVAVLTTRLLATEADAARATSRARAGHITPHEHARLLAEIDRLKESRGQLIEELAAARRVECPPTVIVMHPTSRPRRARPTDSTLPLFPLDGGK
;
A
#
# COMPACT_ATOMS: atom_id res chain seq x y z
N MET A 1 33.77 -8.99 -11.33
CA MET A 1 32.64 -8.04 -11.43
C MET A 1 31.76 -8.27 -10.22
N SER A 2 31.77 -7.34 -9.25
CA SER A 2 30.98 -7.46 -8.02
C SER A 2 29.57 -6.93 -8.30
N VAL A 3 28.58 -7.82 -8.35
CA VAL A 3 27.18 -7.44 -8.44
C VAL A 3 26.77 -6.99 -7.04
N VAL A 4 26.72 -5.68 -6.81
CA VAL A 4 26.11 -5.12 -5.60
C VAL A 4 24.60 -5.36 -5.74
N PRO A 5 23.96 -6.19 -4.90
CA PRO A 5 22.51 -6.30 -4.92
C PRO A 5 21.95 -4.92 -4.58
N LEU A 6 21.19 -4.33 -5.51
CA LEU A 6 20.37 -3.17 -5.21
C LEU A 6 19.48 -3.58 -4.04
N HIS A 7 19.63 -2.90 -2.91
CA HIS A 7 18.83 -3.15 -1.71
C HIS A 7 17.37 -3.24 -2.12
N THR A 8 16.77 -4.41 -1.88
CA THR A 8 15.32 -4.50 -1.99
C THR A 8 14.77 -3.56 -0.93
N PRO A 9 13.96 -2.55 -1.27
CA PRO A 9 13.46 -1.63 -0.27
C PRO A 9 12.65 -2.42 0.76
N HIS A 10 13.15 -2.48 2.00
CA HIS A 10 12.40 -2.96 3.14
C HIS A 10 11.27 -1.95 3.38
N TRP A 11 10.05 -2.45 3.59
CA TRP A 11 8.93 -1.56 3.86
C TRP A 11 9.11 -0.95 5.26
N GLU A 12 8.98 0.37 5.36
CA GLU A 12 8.99 1.09 6.63
C GLU A 12 7.67 1.85 6.83
N PRO A 13 7.15 1.89 8.06
CA PRO A 13 5.93 2.65 8.36
C PRO A 13 6.19 4.16 8.29
N ASP A 14 5.29 4.89 7.60
CA ASP A 14 5.30 6.35 7.58
C ASP A 14 4.39 6.93 8.67
N GLU A 15 5.00 7.44 9.74
CA GLU A 15 4.30 8.05 10.88
C GLU A 15 3.40 9.24 10.49
N ASN A 16 3.72 9.96 9.40
CA ASN A 16 2.95 11.13 8.96
C ASN A 16 1.66 10.76 8.22
N LEU A 17 1.53 9.50 7.82
CA LEU A 17 0.43 9.02 6.98
C LEU A 17 -0.91 9.05 7.74
N VAL A 18 -0.88 8.92 9.08
CA VAL A 18 -2.07 9.09 9.93
C VAL A 18 -2.58 10.53 9.91
N GLU A 19 -1.70 11.51 10.11
CA GLU A 19 -2.07 12.92 10.12
C GLU A 19 -2.51 13.39 8.74
N ALA A 20 -1.86 12.89 7.68
CA ALA A 20 -2.26 13.15 6.30
C ALA A 20 -3.66 12.58 5.99
N ALA A 21 -4.01 11.40 6.53
CA ALA A 21 -5.34 10.82 6.40
C ALA A 21 -6.41 11.62 7.16
N ILE A 22 -6.11 12.06 8.40
CA ILE A 22 -7.00 12.92 9.18
C ILE A 22 -7.26 14.24 8.44
N ALA A 23 -6.23 14.79 7.78
CA ALA A 23 -6.34 15.99 6.94
C ALA A 23 -7.04 15.74 5.59
N GLY A 24 -7.47 14.51 5.27
CA GLY A 24 -8.13 14.16 4.02
C GLY A 24 -7.21 14.24 2.79
N ARG A 25 -5.89 14.17 2.97
CA ARG A 25 -4.89 14.29 1.88
C ARG A 25 -4.47 12.95 1.30
N VAL A 26 -5.01 11.85 1.82
CA VAL A 26 -4.65 10.49 1.44
C VAL A 26 -5.90 9.79 0.91
N HIS A 27 -5.75 9.09 -0.21
CA HIS A 27 -6.82 8.27 -0.77
C HIS A 27 -6.40 6.79 -0.77
N HIS A 28 -7.34 5.91 -0.44
CA HIS A 28 -7.11 4.46 -0.32
C HIS A 28 -6.41 3.85 -1.55
N SER A 29 -6.74 4.33 -2.75
CA SER A 29 -6.18 3.84 -4.02
C SER A 29 -4.72 4.17 -4.23
N HIS A 30 -4.18 5.19 -3.55
CA HIS A 30 -2.79 5.63 -3.70
C HIS A 30 -1.83 4.93 -2.73
N LEU A 31 -2.39 4.18 -1.76
CA LEU A 31 -1.62 3.50 -0.74
C LEU A 31 -1.19 2.09 -1.18
N THR A 32 -0.04 1.64 -0.70
CA THR A 32 0.29 0.21 -0.81
C THR A 32 -0.58 -0.60 0.15
N PRO A 33 -0.76 -1.92 -0.05
CA PRO A 33 -1.50 -2.75 0.90
C PRO A 33 -0.96 -2.67 2.33
N HIS A 34 0.37 -2.62 2.48
CA HIS A 34 1.03 -2.53 3.78
C HIS A 34 0.72 -1.18 4.46
N ASP A 35 0.77 -0.07 3.72
CA ASP A 35 0.43 1.25 4.25
C ASP A 35 -1.05 1.33 4.66
N ARG A 36 -1.95 0.70 3.88
CA ARG A 36 -3.37 0.63 4.23
C ARG A 36 -3.59 -0.13 5.52
N ALA A 37 -2.99 -1.32 5.65
CA ALA A 37 -3.10 -2.14 6.84
C ALA A 37 -2.57 -1.41 8.08
N TRP A 38 -1.41 -0.76 7.94
CA TRP A 38 -0.80 0.04 8.99
C TRP A 38 -1.69 1.23 9.39
N LEU A 39 -2.14 2.03 8.42
CA LEU A 39 -2.98 3.20 8.67
C LEU A 39 -4.31 2.85 9.34
N VAL A 40 -5.00 1.83 8.83
CA VAL A 40 -6.28 1.39 9.38
C VAL A 40 -6.10 0.85 10.79
N ALA A 41 -5.01 0.14 11.08
CA ALA A 41 -4.69 -0.32 12.43
C ALA A 41 -4.48 0.87 13.39
N HIS A 42 -3.68 1.87 13.00
CA HIS A 42 -3.46 3.08 13.81
C HIS A 42 -4.74 3.85 14.09
N LEU A 43 -5.57 4.10 13.07
CA LEU A 43 -6.84 4.79 13.24
C LEU A 43 -7.83 4.00 14.11
N THR A 44 -7.84 2.68 13.96
CA THR A 44 -8.67 1.79 14.80
C THR A 44 -8.21 1.79 16.25
N HIS A 45 -6.90 1.75 16.50
CA HIS A 45 -6.33 1.85 17.85
C HIS A 45 -6.66 3.19 18.52
N ARG A 46 -6.68 4.29 17.76
CA ARG A 46 -7.13 5.62 18.23
C ARG A 46 -8.65 5.70 18.49
N GLY A 47 -9.42 4.63 18.25
CA GLY A 47 -10.86 4.59 18.48
C GLY A 47 -11.70 5.22 17.36
N VAL A 48 -11.12 5.48 16.19
CA VAL A 48 -11.84 6.08 15.07
C VAL A 48 -12.83 5.06 14.47
N THR A 49 -14.05 5.52 14.23
CA THR A 49 -15.12 4.65 13.69
C THR A 49 -14.82 4.23 12.25
N THR A 50 -15.37 3.07 11.85
CA THR A 50 -15.24 2.58 10.46
C THR A 50 -15.73 3.61 9.44
N ASP A 51 -16.80 4.34 9.76
CA ASP A 51 -17.46 5.27 8.85
C ASP A 51 -16.59 6.51 8.65
N THR A 52 -15.96 6.99 9.73
CA THR A 52 -14.98 8.08 9.68
C THR A 52 -13.74 7.68 8.90
N ILE A 53 -13.19 6.47 9.13
CA ILE A 53 -12.03 5.97 8.37
C ILE A 53 -12.37 5.87 6.88
N ALA A 54 -13.54 5.33 6.55
CA ALA A 54 -14.01 5.21 5.18
C ALA A 54 -14.12 6.59 4.50
N ALA A 55 -14.66 7.59 5.20
CA ALA A 55 -14.75 8.96 4.72
C ALA A 55 -13.38 9.60 4.49
N TRP A 56 -12.45 9.47 5.45
CA TRP A 56 -11.10 10.03 5.34
C TRP A 56 -10.28 9.41 4.20
N LEU A 57 -10.45 8.12 3.94
CA LEU A 57 -9.69 7.40 2.91
C LEU A 57 -10.40 7.36 1.54
N GLY A 58 -11.60 7.91 1.43
CA GLY A 58 -12.40 7.86 0.20
C GLY A 58 -12.76 6.43 -0.23
N CYS A 59 -13.03 5.53 0.71
CA CYS A 59 -13.34 4.13 0.42
C CYS A 59 -14.62 3.65 1.11
N SER A 60 -15.04 2.41 0.81
CA SER A 60 -16.25 1.84 1.41
C SER A 60 -15.99 1.30 2.82
N ARG A 61 -17.03 1.27 3.68
CA ARG A 61 -16.99 0.60 5.00
C ARG A 61 -16.51 -0.85 4.89
N ARG A 62 -16.96 -1.56 3.85
CA ARG A 62 -16.56 -2.95 3.59
C ARG A 62 -15.05 -3.07 3.35
N THR A 63 -14.49 -2.14 2.59
CA THR A 63 -13.04 -2.08 2.32
C THR A 63 -12.26 -1.92 3.62
N VAL A 64 -12.68 -1.00 4.50
CA VAL A 64 -12.03 -0.82 5.82
C VAL A 64 -12.08 -2.11 6.65
N GLN A 65 -13.22 -2.80 6.68
CA GLN A 65 -13.35 -4.06 7.43
C GLN A 65 -12.49 -5.18 6.84
N MET A 66 -12.35 -5.25 5.52
CA MET A 66 -11.44 -6.21 4.88
C MET A 66 -9.99 -5.94 5.28
N VAL A 67 -9.56 -4.68 5.24
CA VAL A 67 -8.20 -4.29 5.65
C VAL A 67 -7.95 -4.63 7.12
N ARG A 68 -8.94 -4.45 8.01
CA ARG A 68 -8.81 -4.83 9.44
C ARG A 68 -8.59 -6.32 9.65
N ALA A 69 -9.16 -7.15 8.77
CA ALA A 69 -8.99 -8.60 8.83
C ALA A 69 -7.63 -9.05 8.25
N GLU A 70 -6.88 -8.16 7.58
CA GLU A 70 -5.58 -8.52 7.05
C GLU A 70 -4.60 -8.85 8.19
N PRO A 71 -3.81 -9.93 8.07
CA PRO A 71 -2.84 -10.33 9.09
C PRO A 71 -1.89 -9.20 9.54
N VAL A 72 -1.45 -8.35 8.60
CA VAL A 72 -0.59 -7.20 8.87
C VAL A 72 -1.29 -6.16 9.77
N ALA A 73 -2.58 -5.90 9.53
CA ALA A 73 -3.36 -4.96 10.33
C ALA A 73 -3.63 -5.49 11.74
N VAL A 74 -3.91 -6.80 11.86
CA VAL A 74 -4.10 -7.48 13.15
C VAL A 74 -2.82 -7.41 14.00
N LEU A 75 -1.67 -7.77 13.43
CA LEU A 75 -0.38 -7.68 14.13
C LEU A 75 -0.05 -6.24 14.52
N THR A 76 -0.27 -5.28 13.63
CA THR A 76 -0.02 -3.85 13.93
C THR A 76 -0.92 -3.36 15.06
N THR A 77 -2.20 -3.74 15.09
CA THR A 77 -3.11 -3.37 16.18
C THR A 77 -2.66 -3.95 17.52
N ARG A 78 -2.20 -5.21 17.53
CA ARG A 78 -1.64 -5.84 18.74
C ARG A 78 -0.37 -5.14 19.21
N LEU A 79 0.54 -4.82 18.29
CA LEU A 79 1.76 -4.06 18.57
C LEU A 79 1.43 -2.73 19.25
N LEU A 80 0.48 -1.96 18.72
CA LEU A 80 0.08 -0.67 19.30
C LEU A 80 -0.50 -0.80 20.71
N ALA A 81 -1.29 -1.86 20.95
CA ALA A 81 -1.80 -2.15 22.29
C ALA A 81 -0.65 -2.44 23.28
N THR A 82 0.31 -3.27 22.88
CA THR A 82 1.49 -3.59 23.69
C THR A 82 2.37 -2.36 23.94
N GLU A 83 2.55 -1.48 22.95
CA GLU A 83 3.29 -0.22 23.10
C GLU A 83 2.61 0.70 24.12
N ALA A 84 1.28 0.82 24.05
CA ALA A 84 0.52 1.59 25.03
C ALA A 84 0.63 1.00 26.45
N ASP A 85 0.64 -0.33 26.59
CA ASP A 85 0.87 -1.02 27.86
C ASP A 85 2.28 -0.79 28.40
N ALA A 86 3.31 -0.85 27.55
CA ALA A 86 4.70 -0.57 27.92
C ALA A 86 4.88 0.87 28.37
N ALA A 87 4.24 1.83 27.71
CA ALA A 87 4.25 3.23 28.12
C ALA A 87 3.60 3.41 29.50
N ARG A 88 2.45 2.79 29.75
CA ARG A 88 1.80 2.78 31.08
C ARG A 88 2.69 2.12 32.14
N ALA A 89 3.32 1.00 31.80
CA ALA A 89 4.27 0.31 32.68
C ALA A 89 5.47 1.21 33.01
N THR A 90 6.03 1.92 32.03
CA THR A 90 7.13 2.87 32.23
C THR A 90 6.77 3.94 33.26
N SER A 91 5.58 4.54 33.13
CA SER A 91 5.08 5.54 34.08
C SER A 91 4.91 4.95 35.49
N ARG A 92 4.37 3.73 35.60
CA ARG A 92 4.24 3.03 36.89
C ARG A 92 5.60 2.67 37.51
N ALA A 93 6.57 2.27 36.69
CA ALA A 93 7.91 1.91 37.15
C ALA A 93 8.64 3.14 37.71
N ARG A 94 8.52 4.29 37.04
CA ARG A 94 9.06 5.58 37.54
C ARG A 94 8.42 6.00 38.86
N ALA A 95 7.15 5.65 39.08
CA ALA A 95 6.45 5.87 40.35
C ALA A 95 6.71 4.77 41.40
N GLY A 96 7.54 3.76 41.10
CA GLY A 96 7.85 2.66 42.02
C GLY A 96 6.73 1.62 42.20
N HIS A 97 5.72 1.62 41.32
CA HIS A 97 4.52 0.78 41.47
C HIS A 97 4.60 -0.59 40.76
N ILE A 98 5.67 -0.85 39.98
CA ILE A 98 5.86 -2.15 39.31
C ILE A 98 7.33 -2.57 39.31
N THR A 99 7.55 -3.86 39.06
CA THR A 99 8.90 -4.44 38.96
C THR A 99 9.55 -4.12 37.60
N PRO A 100 10.87 -3.89 37.55
CA PRO A 100 11.60 -3.72 36.28
C PRO A 100 11.43 -4.89 35.30
N HIS A 101 11.19 -6.10 35.81
CA HIS A 101 10.97 -7.30 35.02
C HIS A 101 9.68 -7.24 34.18
N GLU A 102 8.58 -6.73 34.74
CA GLU A 102 7.31 -6.56 34.02
C GLU A 102 7.47 -5.60 32.84
N HIS A 103 8.21 -4.51 33.05
CA HIS A 103 8.50 -3.53 32.01
C HIS A 103 9.40 -4.14 30.90
N ALA A 104 10.48 -4.85 31.28
CA ALA A 104 11.36 -5.51 30.32
C ALA A 104 10.62 -6.54 29.46
N ARG A 105 9.66 -7.28 30.04
CA ARG A 105 8.82 -8.24 29.31
C ARG A 105 7.98 -7.57 28.21
N LEU A 106 7.41 -6.40 28.48
CA LEU A 106 6.61 -5.66 27.49
C LEU A 106 7.47 -5.12 26.35
N LEU A 107 8.68 -4.64 26.64
CA LEU A 107 9.63 -4.21 25.62
C LEU A 107 10.04 -5.37 24.69
N ALA A 108 10.36 -6.53 25.26
CA ALA A 108 10.70 -7.71 24.47
C ALA A 108 9.54 -8.18 23.56
N GLU A 109 8.30 -8.07 24.03
CA GLU A 109 7.12 -8.40 23.20
C GLU A 109 6.92 -7.38 22.07
N ILE A 110 7.21 -6.09 22.28
CA ILE A 110 7.18 -5.08 21.21
C ILE A 110 8.18 -5.44 20.12
N ASP A 111 9.42 -5.75 20.49
CA ASP A 111 10.47 -6.11 19.53
C ASP A 111 10.08 -7.35 18.73
N ARG A 112 9.55 -8.38 19.41
CA ARG A 112 9.03 -9.60 18.77
C ARG A 112 7.90 -9.30 17.78
N LEU A 113 6.95 -8.44 18.15
CA LEU A 113 5.83 -8.09 17.28
C LEU A 113 6.26 -7.26 16.08
N LYS A 114 7.25 -6.37 16.25
CA LYS A 114 7.87 -5.61 15.14
C LYS A 114 8.54 -6.54 14.14
N GLU A 115 9.33 -7.48 14.63
CA GLU A 115 10.00 -8.49 13.81
C GLU A 115 8.98 -9.37 13.08
N SER A 116 7.98 -9.90 13.80
CA SER A 116 6.93 -10.75 13.22
C SER A 116 6.15 -10.03 12.10
N ARG A 117 5.84 -8.74 12.29
CA ARG A 117 5.21 -7.91 11.25
C ARG A 117 6.12 -7.74 10.03
N GLY A 118 7.40 -7.47 10.25
CA GLY A 118 8.40 -7.33 9.17
C GLY A 118 8.52 -8.61 8.34
N GLN A 119 8.71 -9.75 9.00
CA GLN A 119 8.79 -11.06 8.36
C GLN A 119 7.53 -11.36 7.52
N LEU A 120 6.34 -11.10 8.06
CA LEU A 120 5.09 -11.31 7.34
C LEU A 120 4.97 -10.42 6.08
N ILE A 121 5.43 -9.16 6.15
CA ILE A 121 5.43 -8.26 5.00
C ILE A 121 6.39 -8.77 3.93
N GLU A 122 7.57 -9.25 4.32
CA GLU A 122 8.55 -9.85 3.42
C GLU A 122 8.03 -11.13 2.76
N GLU A 123 7.40 -12.03 3.52
CA GLU A 123 6.76 -13.24 3.00
C GLU A 123 5.66 -12.92 1.98
N LEU A 124 4.79 -11.95 2.29
CA LEU A 124 3.75 -11.50 1.37
C LEU A 124 4.32 -10.84 0.11
N ALA A 125 5.41 -10.09 0.24
CA ALA A 125 6.12 -9.50 -0.90
C ALA A 125 6.79 -10.57 -1.77
N ALA A 126 7.36 -11.62 -1.16
CA ALA A 126 7.97 -12.75 -1.86
C ALA A 126 6.93 -13.58 -2.63
N ALA A 127 5.79 -13.90 -2.00
CA ALA A 127 4.70 -14.66 -2.63
C ALA A 127 4.22 -14.00 -3.93
N ARG A 128 4.05 -12.67 -3.92
CA ARG A 128 3.64 -11.90 -5.11
C ARG A 128 4.64 -11.94 -6.27
N ARG A 129 5.94 -12.14 -6.00
CA ARG A 129 6.96 -12.22 -7.06
C ARG A 129 6.87 -13.54 -7.82
N VAL A 130 6.41 -14.61 -7.18
CA VAL A 130 6.33 -15.95 -7.78
C VAL A 130 5.12 -16.06 -8.72
N GLU A 131 4.07 -15.27 -8.50
CA GLU A 131 2.81 -15.34 -9.26
C GLU A 131 2.82 -14.56 -10.59
N CYS A 132 3.83 -13.72 -10.86
CA CYS A 132 3.94 -13.03 -12.15
C CYS A 132 4.59 -13.94 -13.21
N PRO A 133 3.88 -14.37 -14.27
CA PRO A 133 4.55 -14.90 -15.45
C PRO A 133 5.47 -13.82 -16.04
N PRO A 134 6.62 -14.17 -16.64
CA PRO A 134 7.57 -13.19 -17.13
C PRO A 134 6.91 -12.22 -18.11
N THR A 135 7.05 -10.92 -17.85
CA THR A 135 6.60 -9.87 -18.77
C THR A 135 7.38 -9.97 -20.07
N VAL A 136 6.79 -10.56 -21.10
CA VAL A 136 7.34 -10.51 -22.46
C VAL A 136 7.03 -9.12 -23.02
N ILE A 137 8.03 -8.26 -23.09
CA ILE A 137 7.93 -7.00 -23.84
C ILE A 137 7.96 -7.36 -25.33
N VAL A 138 6.78 -7.45 -25.95
CA VAL A 138 6.68 -7.56 -27.41
C VAL A 138 6.98 -6.19 -28.00
N MET A 139 8.23 -5.98 -28.43
CA MET A 139 8.59 -4.79 -29.20
C MET A 139 7.97 -4.92 -30.59
N HIS A 140 6.88 -4.19 -30.82
CA HIS A 140 6.35 -4.05 -32.18
C HIS A 140 7.36 -3.24 -33.02
N PRO A 141 7.73 -3.71 -34.22
CA PRO A 141 8.61 -2.95 -35.10
C PRO A 141 7.93 -1.61 -35.41
N THR A 142 8.65 -0.52 -35.17
CA THR A 142 8.18 0.84 -35.46
C THR A 142 7.76 0.91 -36.93
N SER A 143 6.48 1.17 -37.19
CA SER A 143 6.00 1.35 -38.56
C SER A 143 6.76 2.50 -39.21
N ARG A 144 7.47 2.19 -40.29
CA ARG A 144 8.09 3.18 -41.19
C ARG A 144 7.01 4.17 -41.61
N PRO A 145 7.26 5.49 -41.59
CA PRO A 145 6.29 6.47 -42.06
C PRO A 145 5.95 6.19 -43.53
N ARG A 146 4.66 6.01 -43.81
CA ARG A 146 4.14 5.77 -45.16
C ARG A 146 4.43 7.00 -46.02
N ARG A 147 5.32 6.86 -46.99
CA ARG A 147 5.68 7.90 -47.97
C ARG A 147 4.39 8.47 -48.57
N ALA A 148 4.19 9.78 -48.46
CA ALA A 148 3.02 10.46 -49.02
C ALA A 148 2.94 10.16 -50.52
N ARG A 149 1.77 9.71 -50.97
CA ARG A 149 1.48 9.46 -52.39
C ARG A 149 1.32 10.83 -53.06
N PRO A 150 2.00 11.12 -54.18
CA PRO A 150 1.80 12.38 -54.88
C PRO A 150 0.35 12.46 -55.35
N THR A 151 -0.31 13.56 -55.03
CA THR A 151 -1.62 13.92 -55.59
C THR A 151 -1.42 14.30 -57.04
N ASP A 152 -1.61 13.34 -57.93
CA ASP A 152 -1.72 13.60 -59.35
C ASP A 152 -3.13 13.25 -59.83
N SER A 153 -3.90 14.33 -59.95
CA SER A 153 -4.77 14.70 -61.05
C SER A 153 -5.76 13.67 -61.67
N THR A 154 -7.00 14.18 -61.80
CA THR A 154 -7.94 13.96 -62.92
C THR A 154 -8.68 12.62 -63.03
N LEU A 155 -10.00 12.63 -62.82
CA LEU A 155 -11.02 12.53 -63.88
C LEU A 155 -12.45 12.57 -63.29
N PRO A 156 -13.45 13.09 -64.04
CA PRO A 156 -14.83 13.16 -63.59
C PRO A 156 -15.50 11.79 -63.75
N LEU A 157 -16.18 11.34 -62.71
CA LEU A 157 -17.13 10.24 -62.81
C LEU A 157 -18.51 10.88 -62.82
N PHE A 158 -19.15 10.95 -63.98
CA PHE A 158 -20.57 10.62 -64.22
C PHE A 158 -20.94 11.08 -65.65
N PRO A 159 -21.33 10.16 -66.56
CA PRO A 159 -22.11 10.54 -67.72
C PRO A 159 -23.56 10.76 -67.28
N LEU A 160 -24.08 11.98 -67.48
CA LEU A 160 -25.51 12.25 -67.44
C LEU A 160 -26.08 11.93 -68.82
N ASP A 161 -26.54 10.70 -69.02
CA ASP A 161 -27.31 10.34 -70.21
C ASP A 161 -28.62 9.63 -69.85
N GLY A 162 -29.71 10.22 -70.34
CA GLY A 162 -31.01 9.60 -70.65
C GLY A 162 -32.02 9.49 -69.50
N GLY A 163 -33.24 10.02 -69.56
CA GLY A 163 -33.99 10.62 -70.66
C GLY A 163 -35.50 10.46 -70.42
N LYS A 164 -36.27 11.16 -71.28
CA LYS A 164 -37.74 11.25 -71.42
C LYS A 164 -38.44 12.36 -70.62
#